data_AF-A0A7I9YV13-F1
#
_entry.id   AF-A0A7I9YV13-F1
#
_cell.length_a   1.000
_cell.length_b   1.000
_cell.length_c   1.000
_cell.angle_alpha   90.00
_cell.angle_beta   90.00
_cell.angle_gamma   90.00
#
_symmetry.space_group_name_H-M   'P 1'
#
loop_
_entity.id
_entity.type
_entity.pdbx_description
1 polymer ?
#
loop_
_entity_poly.entity_id
_entity_poly.type
_entity_poly.pdbx_seq_one_letter_code
_entity_poly.pdbx_strand_id
1 'polypeptide(L)'
;MRLFGDQAFVDGRGGPTLALLFIAVALRFVTATLGQGLFACHQQRFFFQLFVATLVLNLTLNLVLDGRYGAVGAGVALVATELFGMLFARWRLRRECGYRDPGWFLLQVLVPTAASVPVVLLLSGQHVVLILAAAGAVYLAVSMVVGPVKWSMMTGLFGKQVVA
;
A
#
# COMPACT_ATOMS: atom_id res chain seq x y z
N MET A 1 23.73 -14.32 3.62
CA MET A 1 23.00 -15.11 2.59
C MET A 1 22.20 -14.14 1.74
N ARG A 2 22.55 -13.99 0.45
CA ARG A 2 22.03 -12.96 -0.45
C ARG A 2 20.98 -13.59 -1.37
N LEU A 3 19.69 -13.40 -1.10
CA LEU A 3 18.70 -13.82 -2.09
C LEU A 3 18.65 -12.84 -3.28
N PHE A 4 18.87 -11.52 -3.09
CA PHE A 4 18.93 -10.54 -4.20
C PHE A 4 19.68 -9.23 -3.88
N GLY A 5 20.84 -9.28 -3.22
CA GLY A 5 21.59 -8.04 -2.96
C GLY A 5 23.05 -8.25 -2.63
N ASP A 6 23.94 -7.68 -3.44
CA ASP A 6 25.33 -7.44 -3.04
C ASP A 6 25.33 -6.62 -1.74
N GLN A 7 26.28 -6.81 -0.81
CA GLN A 7 26.26 -6.09 0.46
C GLN A 7 26.34 -4.57 0.25
N ALA A 8 26.97 -4.13 -0.84
CA ALA A 8 26.94 -2.75 -1.31
C ALA A 8 25.51 -2.20 -1.60
N PHE A 9 24.56 -3.04 -1.98
CA PHE A 9 23.16 -2.64 -2.19
C PHE A 9 22.41 -2.47 -0.86
N VAL A 10 22.67 -3.35 0.11
CA VAL A 10 22.06 -3.33 1.44
C VAL A 10 22.66 -2.22 2.31
N ASP A 11 23.98 -2.06 2.30
CA ASP A 11 24.73 -1.05 3.04
C ASP A 11 24.66 0.34 2.35
N GLY A 12 24.31 0.36 1.06
CA GLY A 12 24.07 1.58 0.30
C GLY A 12 22.64 2.12 0.42
N ARG A 13 22.11 2.69 -0.66
CA ARG A 13 20.78 3.31 -0.69
C ARG A 13 19.61 2.33 -0.99
N GLY A 14 19.87 1.03 -1.12
CA GLY A 14 18.88 0.05 -1.57
C GLY A 14 17.75 -0.19 -0.56
N GLY A 15 18.09 -0.38 0.72
CA GLY A 15 17.12 -0.55 1.81
C GLY A 15 16.06 0.56 1.90
N PRO A 16 16.45 1.84 2.07
CA PRO A 16 15.48 2.94 2.16
C PRO A 16 14.69 3.14 0.86
N THR A 17 15.30 2.88 -0.31
CA THR A 17 14.60 2.97 -1.60
C THR A 17 13.48 1.92 -1.68
N LEU A 18 13.77 0.67 -1.32
CA LEU A 18 12.76 -0.40 -1.30
C LEU A 18 11.63 -0.09 -0.32
N ALA A 19 11.93 0.45 0.86
CA ALA A 19 10.90 0.87 1.82
C ALA A 19 9.95 1.92 1.23
N LEU A 20 10.49 2.94 0.55
CA LEU A 20 9.68 3.95 -0.14
C LEU A 20 8.84 3.35 -1.27
N LEU A 21 9.40 2.42 -2.04
CA LEU A 21 8.66 1.73 -3.11
C LEU A 21 7.51 0.88 -2.55
N PHE A 22 7.70 0.19 -1.42
CA PHE A 22 6.61 -0.53 -0.75
C PHE A 22 5.50 0.40 -0.26
N ILE A 23 5.84 1.57 0.27
CA ILE A 23 4.86 2.60 0.64
C ILE A 23 4.09 3.07 -0.60
N ALA A 24 4.78 3.35 -1.70
CA ALA A 24 4.16 3.75 -2.96
C ALA A 24 3.20 2.66 -3.49
N VAL A 25 3.61 1.38 -3.44
CA VAL A 25 2.75 0.25 -3.84
C VAL A 25 1.48 0.19 -2.98
N ALA A 26 1.60 0.34 -1.66
CA ALA A 26 0.44 0.34 -0.77
C ALA A 26 -0.54 1.48 -1.09
N LEU A 27 -0.02 2.69 -1.30
CA LEU A 27 -0.83 3.83 -1.72
C LEU A 27 -1.51 3.58 -3.08
N ARG A 28 -0.80 2.95 -4.02
CA ARG A 28 -1.32 2.64 -5.36
C ARG A 28 -2.51 1.69 -5.34
N PHE A 29 -2.54 0.71 -4.43
CA PHE A 29 -3.74 -0.12 -4.24
C PHE A 29 -4.94 0.71 -3.82
N VAL A 30 -4.75 1.69 -2.94
CA VAL A 30 -5.82 2.59 -2.49
C VAL A 30 -6.26 3.50 -3.63
N THR A 31 -5.33 4.16 -4.32
CA THR A 31 -5.63 5.03 -5.46
C THR A 31 -6.34 4.29 -6.59
N ALA A 32 -5.91 3.07 -6.91
CA ALA A 32 -6.54 2.24 -7.94
C ALA A 32 -8.00 1.93 -7.58
N THR A 33 -8.26 1.58 -6.32
CA THR A 33 -9.63 1.31 -5.83
C THR A 33 -10.50 2.56 -5.90
N LEU A 34 -9.99 3.73 -5.49
CA LEU A 34 -10.69 5.00 -5.63
C LEU A 34 -10.93 5.36 -7.11
N GLY A 35 -9.98 5.04 -7.99
CA GLY A 35 -10.10 5.22 -9.44
C GLY A 35 -11.24 4.39 -10.04
N GLN A 36 -11.39 3.13 -9.62
CA GLN A 36 -12.54 2.31 -10.01
C GLN A 36 -13.86 2.93 -9.51
N GLY A 37 -13.88 3.50 -8.29
CA GLY A 37 -15.02 4.25 -7.78
C GLY A 37 -15.37 5.48 -8.63
N LEU A 38 -14.38 6.29 -9.01
CA LEU A 38 -14.59 7.43 -9.91
C LEU A 38 -15.11 7.00 -11.29
N PHE A 39 -14.63 5.88 -11.80
CA PHE A 39 -15.10 5.31 -13.06
C PHE A 39 -16.59 4.91 -12.97
N ALA A 40 -16.99 4.27 -11.87
CA ALA A 40 -18.38 3.90 -11.58
C ALA A 40 -19.30 5.13 -11.45
N CYS A 41 -18.79 6.25 -10.97
CA CYS A 41 -19.52 7.52 -10.87
C CYS A 41 -19.50 8.34 -12.18
N HIS A 42 -19.15 7.73 -13.31
CA HIS A 42 -19.01 8.38 -14.62
C HIS A 42 -17.99 9.54 -14.68
N GLN A 43 -17.07 9.64 -13.72
CA GLN A 43 -16.01 10.67 -13.66
C GLN A 43 -14.73 10.25 -14.40
N GLN A 44 -14.86 9.51 -15.50
CA GLN A 44 -13.73 8.95 -16.26
C GLN A 44 -12.79 10.04 -16.80
N ARG A 45 -13.35 11.15 -17.28
CA ARG A 45 -12.57 12.30 -17.79
C ARG A 45 -11.71 12.93 -16.69
N PHE A 46 -12.27 13.10 -15.49
CA PHE A 46 -11.52 13.59 -14.35
C PHE A 46 -10.43 12.60 -13.93
N PHE A 47 -10.75 11.31 -13.87
CA PHE A 47 -9.77 10.27 -13.57
C PHE A 47 -8.59 10.28 -14.56
N PHE A 48 -8.87 10.45 -15.86
CA PHE A 48 -7.85 10.59 -16.88
C PHE A 48 -7.00 11.85 -16.70
N GLN A 49 -7.62 13.01 -16.43
CA GLN A 49 -6.90 14.25 -16.14
C GLN A 49 -5.99 14.12 -14.91
N LEU A 50 -6.48 13.45 -13.87
CA LEU A 50 -5.71 13.18 -12.65
C LEU A 50 -4.53 12.25 -12.94
N PHE A 51 -4.71 11.23 -13.78
CA PHE A 51 -3.64 10.34 -14.19
C PHE A 51 -2.55 11.09 -14.96
N VAL A 52 -2.93 11.94 -15.93
CA VAL A 52 -1.99 12.79 -16.67
C VAL A 52 -1.26 13.75 -15.74
N ALA A 53 -1.96 14.43 -14.83
CA ALA A 53 -1.33 15.32 -13.85
C ALA A 53 -0.34 14.56 -12.94
N THR A 54 -0.69 13.36 -12.51
CA THR A 54 0.17 12.49 -11.69
C THR A 54 1.43 12.09 -12.46
N LEU A 55 1.31 11.75 -13.75
CA LEU A 55 2.45 11.43 -14.61
C LEU A 55 3.39 12.63 -14.78
N VAL A 56 2.85 13.82 -15.08
CA VAL A 56 3.65 15.05 -15.23
C VAL A 56 4.36 15.40 -13.93
N LEU A 57 3.67 15.32 -12.80
CA LEU A 57 4.26 15.54 -11.48
C LEU A 57 5.38 14.52 -11.20
N ASN A 58 5.17 13.25 -11.54
CA ASN A 58 6.15 12.20 -11.31
C ASN A 58 7.40 12.42 -12.15
N LEU A 59 7.26 12.76 -13.43
CA LEU A 59 8.38 13.09 -14.29
C LEU A 59 9.15 14.30 -13.76
N THR A 60 8.44 15.37 -13.40
CA THR A 60 9.05 16.60 -12.88
C THR A 60 9.83 16.35 -11.60
N LEU A 61 9.23 15.61 -10.64
CA LEU A 61 9.87 15.27 -9.39
C LEU A 61 11.08 14.36 -9.59
N ASN A 62 10.98 13.35 -10.47
CA ASN A 62 12.13 12.51 -10.79
C ASN A 62 13.27 13.33 -11.39
N LEU A 63 13.02 14.21 -12.36
CA LEU A 63 14.06 15.04 -12.96
C LEU A 63 14.75 15.95 -11.94
N VAL A 64 14.00 16.51 -10.98
CA VAL A 64 14.55 17.39 -9.94
C VAL A 64 15.31 16.60 -8.86
N LEU A 65 14.79 15.44 -8.46
CA LEU A 65 15.31 14.67 -7.33
C LEU A 65 16.42 13.70 -7.71
N ASP A 66 16.47 13.23 -8.96
CA ASP A 66 17.44 12.23 -9.43
C ASP A 66 18.88 12.73 -9.27
N GLY A 67 19.14 13.98 -9.66
CA GLY A 67 20.48 14.56 -9.57
C GLY A 67 21.04 14.66 -8.14
N ARG A 68 20.19 14.83 -7.11
CA ARG A 68 20.63 15.06 -5.71
C ARG A 68 20.46 13.82 -4.83
N TYR A 69 19.45 13.00 -5.08
CA TYR A 69 19.05 11.90 -4.22
C TYR A 69 19.11 10.53 -4.91
N GLY A 70 19.31 10.48 -6.23
CA GLY A 70 19.37 9.24 -7.02
C GLY A 70 18.16 8.34 -6.76
N ALA A 71 18.41 7.06 -6.52
CA ALA A 71 17.36 6.06 -6.30
C ALA A 71 16.37 6.39 -5.16
N VAL A 72 16.84 7.01 -4.07
CA VAL A 72 15.96 7.43 -2.96
C VAL A 72 15.03 8.55 -3.42
N GLY A 73 15.54 9.46 -4.26
CA GLY A 73 14.76 10.53 -4.88
C GLY A 73 13.61 9.99 -5.72
N ALA A 74 13.87 8.95 -6.52
CA ALA A 74 12.82 8.27 -7.29
C ALA A 74 11.74 7.65 -6.39
N GLY A 75 12.13 7.03 -5.27
CA GLY A 75 11.18 6.52 -4.28
C GLY A 75 10.31 7.62 -3.66
N VAL A 76 10.91 8.76 -3.29
CA VAL A 76 10.17 9.92 -2.74
C VAL A 76 9.23 10.51 -3.79
N ALA A 77 9.68 10.66 -5.04
CA ALA A 77 8.86 11.15 -6.14
C ALA A 77 7.61 10.27 -6.34
N LEU A 78 7.80 8.94 -6.34
CA LEU A 78 6.70 7.97 -6.43
C LEU A 78 5.69 8.13 -5.29
N VAL A 79 6.15 8.13 -4.04
CA VAL A 79 5.28 8.30 -2.86
C VAL A 79 4.51 9.62 -2.95
N ALA A 80 5.19 10.73 -3.28
CA ALA A 80 4.57 12.04 -3.40
C ALA A 80 3.47 12.06 -4.48
N THR A 81 3.73 11.46 -5.64
CA THR A 81 2.75 11.39 -6.73
C THR A 81 1.57 10.50 -6.41
N GLU A 82 1.79 9.40 -5.69
CA GLU A 82 0.73 8.49 -5.29
C GLU A 82 -0.16 9.13 -4.21
N LEU A 83 0.43 9.87 -3.26
CA LEU A 83 -0.31 10.68 -2.30
C LEU A 83 -1.16 11.76 -2.99
N PHE A 84 -0.59 12.45 -3.98
CA PHE A 84 -1.31 13.44 -4.76
C PHE A 84 -2.54 12.81 -5.46
N GLY A 85 -2.34 11.71 -6.17
CA GLY A 85 -3.42 10.97 -6.83
C GLY A 85 -4.50 10.52 -5.85
N MET A 86 -4.11 9.90 -4.74
CA MET A 86 -5.02 9.44 -3.70
C MET A 86 -5.85 10.59 -3.11
N LEU A 87 -5.22 11.71 -2.75
CA LEU A 87 -5.90 12.84 -2.12
C LEU A 87 -6.94 13.48 -3.04
N PHE A 88 -6.58 13.71 -4.31
CA PHE A 88 -7.49 14.30 -5.28
C PHE A 88 -8.63 13.35 -5.66
N ALA A 89 -8.35 12.05 -5.83
CA ALA A 89 -9.38 11.05 -6.09
C ALA A 89 -10.38 10.98 -4.94
N ARG A 90 -9.88 10.92 -3.69
CA ARG A 90 -10.69 10.94 -2.47
C ARG A 90 -11.52 12.21 -2.36
N TRP A 91 -10.91 13.37 -2.56
CA TRP A 91 -11.61 14.67 -2.51
C TRP A 91 -12.76 14.74 -3.52
N ARG A 92 -12.53 14.30 -4.76
CA ARG A 92 -13.57 14.29 -5.80
C ARG A 92 -14.71 13.33 -5.44
N LEU A 93 -14.39 12.13 -4.98
CA LEU A 93 -15.39 11.13 -4.59
C LEU A 93 -16.22 11.58 -3.39
N ARG A 94 -15.62 12.30 -2.44
CA ARG A 94 -16.37 12.96 -1.35
C ARG A 94 -17.38 13.98 -1.88
N ARG A 95 -16.96 14.81 -2.84
CA ARG A 95 -17.81 15.89 -3.36
C ARG A 95 -18.99 15.36 -4.17
N GLU A 96 -18.77 14.34 -4.99
CA GLU A 96 -19.81 13.81 -5.89
C GLU A 96 -20.73 12.80 -5.19
N CYS A 97 -20.23 12.01 -4.24
CA CYS A 97 -20.97 10.88 -3.66
C CYS A 97 -21.09 10.91 -2.14
N GLY A 98 -20.61 11.98 -1.48
CA GLY A 98 -20.62 12.05 -0.01
C GLY A 98 -19.75 10.98 0.66
N TYR A 99 -18.72 10.47 -0.04
CA TYR A 99 -17.86 9.40 0.44
C TYR A 99 -17.33 9.66 1.87
N ARG A 100 -17.77 8.86 2.84
CA ARG A 100 -17.19 8.84 4.19
C ARG A 100 -16.00 7.91 4.17
N ASP A 101 -14.87 8.39 4.66
CA ASP A 101 -13.73 7.49 4.77
C ASP A 101 -14.04 6.41 5.78
N PRO A 102 -13.66 5.17 5.47
CA PRO A 102 -13.73 4.10 6.43
C PRO A 102 -12.53 4.21 7.38
N GLY A 103 -12.44 5.30 8.16
CA GLY A 103 -11.36 5.52 9.12
C GLY A 103 -11.29 4.43 10.19
N TRP A 104 -12.44 3.82 10.51
CA TRP A 104 -12.51 2.63 11.36
C TRP A 104 -11.86 1.41 10.72
N PHE A 105 -12.11 1.16 9.43
CA PHE A 105 -11.44 0.08 8.69
C PHE A 105 -9.94 0.32 8.60
N LEU A 106 -9.51 1.56 8.39
CA LEU A 106 -8.11 1.93 8.39
C LEU A 106 -7.46 1.58 9.74
N LEU A 107 -8.09 1.95 10.86
CA LEU A 107 -7.62 1.61 12.20
C LEU A 107 -7.55 0.08 12.41
N GLN A 108 -8.58 -0.65 11.99
CA GLN A 108 -8.65 -2.11 12.09
C GLN A 108 -7.57 -2.84 11.27
N VAL A 109 -7.07 -2.24 10.19
CA VAL A 109 -5.94 -2.78 9.40
C VAL A 109 -4.59 -2.32 9.96
N LEU A 110 -4.53 -1.13 10.56
CA LEU A 110 -3.29 -0.57 11.11
C LEU A 110 -2.83 -1.34 12.35
N VAL A 111 -3.76 -1.82 13.19
CA VAL A 111 -3.45 -2.64 14.36
C VAL A 111 -2.72 -3.96 14.02
N PRO A 112 -3.23 -4.84 13.14
CA PRO A 112 -2.53 -6.08 12.77
C PRO A 112 -1.22 -5.79 12.02
N THR A 113 -1.16 -4.73 11.22
CA THR A 113 0.09 -4.31 10.56
C THR A 113 1.16 -3.90 11.58
N ALA A 114 0.78 -3.10 12.58
CA ALA A 114 1.68 -2.67 13.66
C ALA A 114 2.12 -3.85 14.53
N ALA A 115 1.27 -4.84 14.76
CA ALA A 115 1.60 -6.05 15.50
C ALA A 115 2.63 -6.94 14.78
N SER A 116 2.68 -6.91 13.44
CA SER A 116 3.70 -7.64 12.66
C SER A 116 5.10 -6.99 12.73
N VAL A 117 5.21 -5.69 13.01
CA VAL A 117 6.50 -4.97 13.11
C VAL A 117 7.45 -5.57 14.16
N PRO A 118 7.05 -5.78 15.43
CA PRO A 118 7.95 -6.36 16.42
C PRO A 118 8.41 -7.77 16.05
N VAL A 119 7.57 -8.58 15.39
CA VAL A 119 7.95 -9.93 14.92
C VAL A 119 9.08 -9.84 13.90
N VAL A 120 8.99 -8.90 12.96
CA VAL A 120 10.05 -8.66 11.97
C VAL A 120 11.35 -8.19 12.63
N LEU A 121 11.26 -7.31 13.64
CA LEU A 121 12.42 -6.81 14.38
C LEU A 121 13.09 -7.92 15.22
N LEU A 122 12.29 -8.74 15.90
CA LEU A 122 12.75 -9.86 16.74
C LEU A 122 13.41 -10.97 15.92
N LEU A 123 12.89 -11.24 14.71
CA LEU A 123 13.41 -12.29 13.83
C LEU A 123 14.39 -11.74 12.78
N SER A 124 14.88 -10.52 12.93
CA SER A 124 15.72 -9.83 11.93
C SER A 124 17.04 -10.56 11.59
N GLY A 125 17.49 -11.50 12.43
CA GLY A 125 18.63 -12.39 12.17
C GLY A 125 18.29 -13.74 11.52
N GLN A 126 17.02 -14.04 11.26
CA GLN A 126 16.55 -15.32 10.70
C GLN A 126 16.30 -15.26 9.19
N HIS A 127 15.99 -16.41 8.58
CA HIS A 127 15.72 -16.50 7.14
C HIS A 127 14.49 -15.67 6.74
N VAL A 128 14.57 -14.89 5.65
CA VAL A 128 13.49 -13.97 5.20
C VAL A 128 12.15 -14.67 5.03
N VAL A 129 12.14 -15.89 4.50
CA VAL A 129 10.90 -16.70 4.36
C VAL A 129 10.25 -16.95 5.71
N LEU A 130 11.04 -17.22 6.76
CA LEU A 130 10.55 -17.45 8.11
C LEU A 130 10.02 -16.16 8.74
N ILE A 131 10.72 -15.04 8.53
CA ILE A 131 10.26 -13.70 8.94
C ILE A 131 8.90 -13.39 8.31
N LEU A 132 8.77 -13.56 6.98
CA LEU A 132 7.52 -13.29 6.26
C LEU A 132 6.39 -14.23 6.69
N ALA A 133 6.68 -15.52 6.87
CA ALA A 133 5.69 -16.49 7.34
C ALA A 133 5.20 -16.15 8.75
N ALA A 134 6.11 -15.83 9.68
CA ALA A 134 5.77 -15.46 11.05
C ALA A 134 5.00 -14.12 11.11
N ALA A 135 5.47 -13.10 10.39
CA ALA A 135 4.82 -11.79 10.32
C ALA A 135 3.42 -11.90 9.69
N GLY A 136 3.27 -12.72 8.65
CA GLY A 136 1.98 -13.02 8.01
C GLY A 136 1.03 -13.79 8.92
N ALA A 137 1.53 -14.79 9.65
CA ALA A 137 0.75 -15.54 10.63
C ALA A 137 0.23 -14.62 11.75
N VAL A 138 1.09 -13.74 12.28
CA VAL A 138 0.69 -12.75 13.30
C VAL A 138 -0.30 -11.73 12.74
N TYR A 139 -0.09 -11.24 11.52
CA TYR A 139 -1.03 -10.35 10.85
C TYR A 139 -2.42 -10.98 10.76
N LEU A 140 -2.50 -12.23 10.30
CA LEU A 140 -3.76 -12.97 10.18
C LEU A 140 -4.41 -13.23 11.54
N ALA A 141 -3.63 -13.69 12.53
CA ALA A 141 -4.13 -13.95 13.87
C ALA A 141 -4.72 -12.68 14.53
N VAL A 142 -3.99 -11.57 14.47
CA VAL A 142 -4.48 -10.29 15.02
C VAL A 142 -5.66 -9.75 14.20
N SER A 143 -5.64 -9.93 12.88
CA SER A 143 -6.75 -9.53 12.01
C SER A 143 -8.02 -10.35 12.27
N MET A 144 -7.92 -11.59 12.75
CA MET A 144 -9.09 -12.40 13.15
C MET A 144 -9.71 -11.95 14.47
N VAL A 145 -8.91 -11.34 15.36
CA VAL A 145 -9.37 -10.86 16.68
C VAL A 145 -9.88 -9.42 16.63
N VAL A 146 -9.15 -8.53 15.96
CA VAL A 146 -9.40 -7.07 15.95
C VAL A 146 -9.83 -6.57 14.57
N GLY A 147 -9.45 -7.27 13.52
CA GLY A 147 -9.60 -6.83 12.14
C GLY A 147 -10.99 -7.04 11.54
N PRO A 148 -11.16 -6.66 10.27
CA PRO A 148 -12.44 -6.71 9.56
C PRO A 148 -12.89 -8.13 9.18
N VAL A 149 -11.97 -9.09 9.16
CA VAL A 149 -12.23 -10.49 8.77
C VAL A 149 -12.51 -11.31 10.02
N LYS A 150 -13.78 -11.42 10.38
CA LYS A 150 -14.22 -12.30 11.46
C LYS A 150 -14.26 -13.75 10.96
N TRP A 151 -13.97 -14.70 11.85
CA TRP A 151 -14.05 -16.14 11.58
C TRP A 151 -15.40 -16.56 10.96
N SER A 152 -16.49 -15.90 11.37
CA SER A 152 -17.85 -16.10 10.84
C SER A 152 -18.00 -15.72 9.36
N MET A 153 -17.18 -14.82 8.83
CA MET A 153 -17.20 -14.44 7.41
C MET A 153 -16.44 -15.45 6.55
N MET A 154 -15.38 -16.05 7.09
CA MET A 154 -14.65 -17.14 6.43
C MET A 154 -15.50 -18.41 6.36
N THR A 155 -16.15 -18.80 7.46
CA THR A 155 -17.05 -19.96 7.46
C THR A 155 -18.27 -19.75 6.56
N GLY A 156 -18.73 -18.51 6.37
CA GLY A 156 -19.77 -18.18 5.40
C GLY A 156 -19.36 -18.34 3.93
N LEU A 157 -18.08 -18.12 3.60
CA LEU A 157 -17.52 -18.35 2.25
C LEU A 157 -17.37 -19.85 1.96
N PHE A 158 -16.92 -20.63 2.94
CA PHE A 158 -16.80 -22.10 2.81
C PHE A 158 -18.15 -22.82 2.94
N GLY A 159 -19.16 -22.19 3.57
CA GLY A 159 -20.50 -22.76 3.74
C GLY A 159 -21.42 -22.59 2.52
N LYS A 160 -21.04 -21.79 1.51
CA LYS A 160 -21.88 -21.47 0.35
C LYS A 160 -21.45 -22.21 -0.93
N GLN A 161 -21.11 -23.49 -0.81
CA GLN A 161 -20.78 -24.36 -1.94
C GLN A 161 -21.75 -25.53 -2.20
N VAL A 162 -22.91 -25.63 -1.53
CA VAL A 162 -23.89 -26.68 -1.87
C VAL A 162 -25.33 -26.18 -1.72
N VAL A 163 -25.84 -25.47 -2.74
CA VAL A 163 -27.24 -25.65 -3.21
C VAL A 163 -27.21 -25.36 -4.71
N ALA A 164 -27.14 -26.44 -5.50
CA ALA A 164 -27.52 -26.45 -6.90
C ALA A 164 -29.02 -26.78 -6.99
#